data_AF-A0A455UFW9-F1
#
_entry.id   AF-A0A455UFW9-F1
#
_cell.length_a   1.000
_cell.length_b   1.000
_cell.length_c   1.000
_cell.angle_alpha   90.00
_cell.angle_beta   90.00
_cell.angle_gamma   90.00
#
_symmetry.space_group_name_H-M   'P 1'
#
loop_
_entity.id
_entity.type
_entity.pdbx_description
1 polymer ?
#
loop_
_entity_poly.entity_id
_entity_poly.type
_entity_poly.pdbx_seq_one_letter_code
_entity_poly.pdbx_strand_id
1 'polypeptide(L)'
;MGADADIVVWDPNGTRTISAKTHHQNVDFNIFEGKTVRGIARHTISHGKWVWRDGDLRAERGAGRYLERPAYPGVFELLAKRAELNAPMAVKR
;
A
#
# COMPACT_ATOMS: atom_id res chain seq x y z
N MET A 1 -20.05 -0.69 -3.89
CA MET A 1 -19.63 -0.54 -2.47
C MET A 1 -19.23 -1.91 -1.96
N GLY A 2 -18.17 -2.04 -1.15
CA GLY A 2 -17.72 -3.36 -0.65
C GLY A 2 -16.22 -3.53 -0.38
N ALA A 3 -15.39 -2.53 -0.66
CA ALA A 3 -13.98 -2.55 -0.26
C ALA A 3 -13.81 -2.22 1.23
N ASP A 4 -12.70 -2.68 1.82
CA ASP A 4 -12.32 -2.35 3.19
C ASP A 4 -12.08 -0.84 3.35
N ALA A 5 -12.43 -0.29 4.51
CA ALA A 5 -12.29 1.14 4.82
C ALA A 5 -10.85 1.50 5.25
N ASP A 6 -9.89 1.18 4.39
CA ASP A 6 -8.49 1.60 4.49
C ASP A 6 -8.27 2.77 3.52
N ILE A 7 -8.23 4.00 4.05
CA ILE A 7 -8.35 5.23 3.28
C ILE A 7 -7.33 6.25 3.78
N VAL A 8 -6.69 6.97 2.85
CA VAL A 8 -5.86 8.13 3.16
C VAL A 8 -6.56 9.39 2.67
N VAL A 9 -6.77 10.36 3.57
CA VAL A 9 -7.15 11.72 3.20
C VAL A 9 -5.88 12.49 2.89
N TRP A 10 -5.66 12.74 1.61
CA TRP A 10 -4.45 13.37 1.10
C TRP A 10 -4.65 14.87 0.94
N ASP A 11 -3.76 15.67 1.50
CA ASP A 11 -3.68 17.12 1.26
C ASP A 11 -2.62 17.38 0.18
N PRO A 12 -3.01 17.71 -1.06
CA PRO A 12 -2.08 17.95 -2.16
C PRO A 12 -1.32 19.28 -2.06
N ASN A 13 -1.78 20.20 -1.20
CA ASN A 13 -1.16 21.51 -1.00
C ASN A 13 -0.28 21.55 0.26
N GLY A 14 -0.49 20.63 1.19
CA GLY A 14 0.36 20.45 2.35
C GLY A 14 1.80 20.10 1.95
N THR A 15 2.74 20.61 2.73
CA THR A 15 4.17 20.36 2.56
C THR A 15 4.80 19.90 3.87
N ARG A 16 5.87 19.12 3.78
CA ARG A 16 6.73 18.82 4.92
C ARG A 16 8.16 18.55 4.46
N THR A 17 9.12 18.86 5.32
CA THR A 17 10.51 18.42 5.16
C THR A 17 10.69 17.09 5.88
N ILE A 18 11.16 16.07 5.16
CA ILE A 18 11.43 14.76 5.76
C ILE A 18 12.68 14.85 6.63
N SER A 19 12.59 14.38 7.86
CA SER A 19 13.70 14.34 8.80
C SER A 19 13.61 13.16 9.76
N ALA A 20 14.75 12.58 10.12
CA ALA A 20 14.89 11.60 11.20
C ALA A 20 14.37 12.15 12.54
N LYS A 21 14.47 13.46 12.76
CA LYS A 21 13.97 14.11 13.98
C LYS A 21 12.45 14.11 14.11
N THR A 22 11.73 13.90 13.01
CA THR A 22 10.26 14.06 12.95
C THR A 22 9.54 12.82 12.39
N HIS A 23 10.27 11.81 11.92
CA HIS A 23 9.64 10.58 11.45
C HIS A 23 9.19 9.69 12.62
N HIS A 24 8.41 8.67 12.31
CA HIS A 24 7.88 7.72 13.30
C HIS A 24 8.59 6.35 13.22
N GLN A 25 9.75 6.29 12.57
CA GLN A 25 10.54 5.06 12.45
C GLN A 25 11.47 4.92 13.66
N ASN A 26 11.77 3.69 14.05
CA ASN A 26 12.68 3.43 15.17
C ASN A 26 14.14 3.28 14.71
N VAL A 27 14.64 4.31 14.02
CA VAL A 27 16.03 4.44 13.55
C VAL A 27 16.46 5.90 13.66
N ASP A 28 17.75 6.18 13.64
CA ASP A 28 18.33 7.51 13.89
C ASP A 28 18.74 8.28 12.62
N PHE A 29 18.45 7.72 11.45
CA PHE A 29 18.73 8.34 10.14
C PHE A 29 17.52 8.28 9.21
N ASN A 30 17.53 9.12 8.18
CA ASN A 30 16.55 9.07 7.11
C ASN A 30 17.24 9.26 5.76
N ILE A 31 17.08 8.32 4.83
CA ILE A 31 17.69 8.43 3.49
C ILE A 31 17.16 9.61 2.66
N PHE A 32 16.04 10.20 3.10
CA PHE A 32 15.41 11.35 2.48
C PHE A 32 15.58 12.64 3.30
N GLU A 33 16.54 12.69 4.23
CA GLU A 33 16.78 13.84 5.11
C GLU A 33 16.83 15.16 4.32
N GLY A 34 16.11 16.17 4.83
CA GLY A 34 16.08 17.52 4.25
C GLY A 34 15.23 17.65 2.97
N LYS A 35 14.70 16.56 2.42
CA LYS A 35 13.82 16.64 1.23
C LYS A 35 12.47 17.21 1.62
N THR A 36 12.11 18.33 1.00
CA THR A 36 10.77 18.90 1.12
C THR A 36 9.85 18.28 0.07
N VAL A 37 8.74 17.72 0.52
CA VAL A 37 7.72 17.11 -0.35
C VAL A 37 6.43 17.91 -0.30
N ARG A 38 5.71 17.91 -1.42
CA ARG A 38 4.35 18.44 -1.55
C ARG A 38 3.39 17.28 -1.68
N GLY A 39 2.25 17.37 -1.00
CA GLY A 39 1.36 16.25 -0.80
C GLY A 39 1.69 15.54 0.51
N ILE A 40 0.76 15.58 1.47
CA ILE A 40 0.89 14.89 2.75
C ILE A 40 -0.36 14.10 3.08
N ALA A 41 -0.18 12.98 3.79
CA ALA A 41 -1.29 12.27 4.41
C ALA A 41 -1.79 13.11 5.60
N ARG A 42 -2.88 13.86 5.40
CA ARG A 42 -3.50 14.66 6.46
C ARG A 42 -4.16 13.76 7.50
N HIS A 43 -4.79 12.69 7.00
CA HIS A 43 -5.37 11.66 7.84
C HIS A 43 -5.22 10.26 7.22
N THR A 44 -5.17 9.25 8.08
CA THR A 44 -5.19 7.84 7.68
C THR A 44 -6.28 7.12 8.49
N ILE A 45 -7.11 6.38 7.78
CA ILE A 45 -8.17 5.54 8.30
C ILE A 45 -7.76 4.10 7.99
N SER A 46 -7.81 3.23 8.99
CA SER A 46 -7.63 1.80 8.78
C SER A 46 -8.76 1.04 9.47
N HIS A 47 -9.34 0.07 8.77
CA HIS A 47 -10.54 -0.66 9.20
C HIS A 47 -11.66 0.27 9.70
N GLY A 48 -11.84 1.42 9.06
CA GLY A 48 -12.86 2.41 9.42
C GLY A 48 -12.55 3.26 10.67
N LYS A 49 -11.38 3.08 11.30
CA LYS A 49 -10.94 3.86 12.46
C LYS A 49 -9.87 4.88 12.07
N TRP A 50 -9.94 6.07 12.65
CA TRP A 50 -8.86 7.06 12.54
C TRP A 50 -7.61 6.55 13.25
N VAL A 51 -6.56 6.26 12.50
CA VAL A 51 -5.26 5.83 13.05
C VAL A 51 -4.21 6.94 13.01
N TRP A 52 -4.40 7.93 12.14
CA TRP A 52 -3.60 9.15 12.08
C TRP A 52 -4.50 10.34 11.76
N ARG A 53 -4.39 11.42 12.54
CA ARG A 53 -5.21 12.62 12.35
C ARG A 53 -4.45 13.87 12.78
N ASP A 54 -4.21 14.79 11.85
CA ASP A 54 -3.63 16.11 12.15
C ASP A 54 -2.30 16.06 12.94
N GLY A 55 -1.45 15.06 12.71
CA GLY A 55 -0.19 14.90 13.45
C GLY A 55 -0.25 13.94 14.65
N ASP A 56 -1.44 13.46 15.00
CA ASP A 56 -1.68 12.60 16.16
C ASP A 56 -1.85 11.13 15.75
N LEU A 57 -1.03 10.26 16.34
CA LEU A 57 -1.07 8.80 16.11
C LEU A 57 -2.03 8.15 17.10
N ARG A 58 -3.07 7.50 16.56
CA ARG A 58 -4.15 6.84 17.32
C ARG A 58 -4.22 5.33 17.06
N ALA A 59 -3.15 4.76 16.51
CA ALA A 59 -3.10 3.34 16.20
C ALA A 59 -3.05 2.50 17.48
N GLU A 60 -3.88 1.45 17.53
CA GLU A 60 -3.92 0.49 18.63
C GLU A 60 -3.05 -0.73 18.27
N ARG A 61 -2.14 -1.13 19.17
CA ARG A 61 -1.33 -2.33 18.98
C ARG A 61 -2.25 -3.55 18.85
N GLY A 62 -2.07 -4.33 17.78
CA GLY A 62 -2.87 -5.53 17.52
C GLY A 62 -4.21 -5.29 16.81
N ALA A 63 -4.55 -4.05 16.44
CA ALA A 63 -5.78 -3.78 15.70
C ALA A 63 -5.77 -4.27 14.24
N GLY A 64 -4.58 -4.50 13.66
CA GLY A 64 -4.45 -5.12 12.35
C GLY A 64 -4.73 -6.62 12.39
N ARG A 65 -5.17 -7.18 11.25
CA ARG A 65 -5.44 -8.62 11.10
C ARG A 65 -4.65 -9.21 9.93
N TYR A 66 -4.41 -10.52 9.99
CA TYR A 66 -3.92 -11.27 8.84
C TYR A 66 -4.98 -11.29 7.73
N LEU A 67 -4.55 -11.10 6.49
CA LEU A 67 -5.38 -11.25 5.30
C LEU A 67 -4.89 -12.44 4.50
N GLU A 68 -5.70 -13.48 4.41
CA GLU A 68 -5.43 -14.62 3.56
C GLU A 68 -5.51 -14.21 2.09
N ARG A 69 -4.56 -14.70 1.28
CA ARG A 69 -4.49 -14.39 -0.16
C ARG A 69 -4.62 -15.69 -0.95
N PRO A 70 -5.65 -15.82 -1.81
CA PRO A 70 -5.81 -17.01 -2.65
C PRO A 70 -4.60 -17.27 -3.55
N ALA A 71 -4.31 -18.54 -3.79
CA ALA A 71 -3.37 -18.95 -4.83
C ALA A 71 -3.90 -18.59 -6.22
N TYR A 72 -3.00 -18.56 -7.20
CA TYR A 72 -3.34 -18.28 -8.61
C TYR A 72 -4.04 -16.93 -8.85
N PRO A 73 -3.42 -15.79 -8.45
CA PRO A 73 -3.98 -14.47 -8.75
C PRO A 73 -4.07 -14.23 -10.26
N GLY A 74 -4.77 -13.18 -10.69
CA GLY A 74 -5.15 -12.94 -12.09
C GLY A 74 -4.03 -13.04 -13.16
N VAL A 75 -2.76 -12.91 -12.78
CA VAL A 75 -1.63 -13.22 -13.69
C VAL A 75 -1.68 -14.66 -14.24
N PHE A 76 -2.21 -15.62 -13.48
CA PHE A 76 -2.32 -17.01 -13.90
C PHE A 76 -3.36 -17.22 -15.00
N GLU A 77 -4.37 -16.35 -15.11
CA GLU A 77 -5.28 -16.36 -16.26
C GLU A 77 -4.52 -16.04 -17.56
N LEU A 78 -3.57 -15.10 -17.51
CA LEU A 78 -2.72 -14.76 -18.66
C LEU A 78 -1.76 -15.91 -19.00
N LEU A 79 -1.21 -16.58 -17.98
CA LEU A 79 -0.34 -17.75 -18.18
C LEU A 79 -1.10 -18.92 -18.80
N ALA A 80 -2.34 -19.17 -18.36
CA ALA A 80 -3.20 -20.20 -18.94
C ALA A 80 -3.49 -19.90 -20.43
N LYS A 81 -3.92 -18.67 -20.75
CA LYS A 81 -4.12 -18.24 -22.15
C LYS A 81 -2.86 -18.39 -22.99
N ARG A 82 -1.70 -18.05 -22.43
CA ARG A 82 -0.41 -18.24 -23.11
C ARG A 82 -0.11 -19.72 -23.35
N ALA A 83 -0.38 -20.59 -22.39
CA ALA A 83 -0.15 -22.03 -22.53
C ALA A 83 -1.05 -22.62 -23.61
N GLU A 84 -2.32 -22.23 -23.66
CA GLU A 84 -3.27 -22.63 -24.71
C GLU A 84 -2.80 -22.19 -26.10
N LEU A 85 -2.42 -20.92 -26.26
CA LEU A 85 -1.95 -20.37 -27.54
C LEU A 85 -0.65 -21.01 -28.04
N ASN A 86 0.19 -21.50 -27.12
CA ASN A 86 1.47 -22.15 -27.45
C ASN A 86 1.38 -23.69 -27.37
N ALA A 87 0.18 -24.26 -27.33
CA ALA A 87 0.01 -25.71 -27.32
C ALA A 87 0.59 -26.30 -28.62
N PRO A 88 1.53 -27.26 -28.53
CA PRO A 88 2.12 -27.86 -29.73
C PRO A 88 1.07 -28.67 -30.49
N MET A 89 1.05 -28.53 -31.83
CA MET A 89 0.16 -29.31 -32.71
C MET A 89 0.93 -30.39 -33.46
N ALA A 90 0.33 -31.59 -33.56
CA ALA A 90 0.90 -32.69 -34.32
C ALA A 90 0.81 -32.44 -35.83
N VAL A 91 1.87 -32.78 -36.56
CA VAL A 91 1.89 -32.74 -38.03
C VAL A 91 1.30 -34.06 -38.55
N LYS A 92 0.23 -33.98 -39.35
CA LYS A 92 -0.32 -35.15 -40.05
C LYS A 92 0.69 -35.62 -41.11
N ARG A 93 1.08 -36.88 -41.03
CA ARG A 93 1.94 -37.57 -42.01
C ARG A 93 1.15 -38.66 -42.71
#